data_AF-A0A960SDS0-F1
#
_entry.id   AF-A0A960SDS0-F1
#
_cell.length_a   1.000
_cell.length_b   1.000
_cell.length_c   1.000
_cell.angle_alpha   90.00
_cell.angle_beta   90.00
_cell.angle_gamma   90.00
#
_symmetry.space_group_name_H-M   'P 1'
#
loop_
_entity.id
_entity.type
_entity.pdbx_description
1 polymer ?
#
loop_
_entity_poly.entity_id
_entity_poly.type
_entity_poly.pdbx_seq_one_letter_code
_entity_poly.pdbx_strand_id
1 'polypeptide(L)'
;MAASGILLIRGGIKKIKISTLPCLIKRTLFVCFGILFLFGAGEEISWGQRIFGFETPPAIREINGQDEFNVHNIDKGLFDRSLRYGIALASLVAFILFSTGIRKIWGVSMPGFLTILSLILCTVYQDAHLVDKPYWLAAVVCVFCIVYALWKKDRAKLGLGLTTLAIMGLVLMLHRYRAAELTSNSTPEVREWIFSLITFFYVRKILDDLPENQLQDLQDNSCFGK
;
A
#
# COMPACT_ATOMS: atom_id res chain seq x y z
N MET A 1 -2.23 2.04 -9.45
CA MET A 1 -1.44 3.09 -8.78
C MET A 1 -1.66 4.48 -9.38
N ALA A 2 -1.63 4.66 -10.70
CA ALA A 2 -1.77 5.98 -11.34
C ALA A 2 -3.03 6.78 -10.90
N ALA A 3 -4.21 6.15 -10.85
CA ALA A 3 -5.45 6.81 -10.42
C ALA A 3 -5.35 7.34 -8.98
N SER A 4 -4.81 6.54 -8.06
CA SER A 4 -4.55 6.95 -6.68
C SER A 4 -3.59 8.15 -6.64
N GLY A 5 -2.56 8.16 -7.48
CA GLY A 5 -1.61 9.26 -7.59
C GLY A 5 -2.25 10.57 -8.06
N ILE A 6 -3.07 10.51 -9.12
CA ILE A 6 -3.83 11.65 -9.64
C ILE A 6 -4.77 12.21 -8.57
N LEU A 7 -5.48 11.33 -7.85
CA LEU A 7 -6.40 11.73 -6.78
C LEU A 7 -5.66 12.42 -5.64
N LEU A 8 -4.51 11.89 -5.20
CA LEU A 8 -3.69 12.50 -4.16
C LEU A 8 -3.20 13.90 -4.55
N ILE A 9 -2.68 14.08 -5.76
CA ILE A 9 -2.23 15.39 -6.25
C ILE A 9 -3.40 16.37 -6.33
N ARG A 10 -4.50 15.98 -6.98
CA ARG A 10 -5.69 16.84 -7.13
C ARG A 10 -6.29 17.19 -5.78
N GLY A 11 -6.39 16.22 -4.88
CA GLY A 11 -6.90 16.39 -3.53
C GLY A 11 -6.02 17.30 -2.69
N GLY A 12 -4.70 17.10 -2.72
CA GLY A 12 -3.74 17.95 -2.03
C GLY A 12 -3.78 19.39 -2.49
N ILE A 13 -3.90 19.64 -3.81
CA ILE A 13 -3.96 20.99 -4.36
C ILE A 13 -5.31 21.67 -4.11
N LYS A 14 -6.43 20.95 -4.29
CA LYS A 14 -7.78 21.55 -4.23
C LYS A 14 -8.37 21.62 -2.83
N LYS A 15 -8.15 20.59 -2.01
CA LYS A 15 -8.79 20.47 -0.68
C LYS A 15 -7.91 21.01 0.47
N ILE A 16 -6.58 21.08 0.29
CA ILE A 16 -5.67 21.53 1.37
C ILE A 16 -5.16 22.94 1.06
N LYS A 17 -5.75 23.94 1.72
CA LYS A 17 -5.27 25.33 1.66
C LYS A 17 -4.07 25.51 2.59
N ILE A 18 -3.04 26.21 2.12
CA ILE A 18 -1.84 26.47 2.92
C ILE A 18 -2.11 27.69 3.79
N SER A 19 -2.44 27.45 5.06
CA SER A 19 -2.62 28.50 6.08
C SER A 19 -1.57 28.40 7.21
N THR A 20 -1.04 27.21 7.44
CA THR A 20 -0.07 26.91 8.50
C THR A 20 1.00 25.95 7.98
N LEU A 21 2.11 25.81 8.72
CA LEU A 21 3.17 24.85 8.39
C LEU A 21 2.67 23.39 8.35
N PRO A 22 1.82 22.90 9.29
CA PRO A 22 1.20 21.59 9.16
C PRO A 22 0.37 21.40 7.88
N CYS A 23 -0.38 22.41 7.44
CA CYS A 23 -1.12 22.34 6.17
C CYS A 23 -0.18 22.27 4.95
N LEU A 24 0.95 23.00 4.99
CA LEU A 24 1.98 22.92 3.96
C LEU A 24 2.57 21.50 3.91
N ILE A 25 3.01 20.97 5.05
CA ILE A 25 3.58 19.61 5.14
C ILE A 25 2.58 18.58 4.62
N LYS A 26 1.32 18.65 5.07
CA LYS A 26 0.25 17.75 4.63
C LYS A 26 0.05 17.79 3.12
N ARG A 27 -0.05 19.00 2.54
CA ARG A 27 -0.18 19.17 1.08
C ARG A 27 1.04 18.62 0.34
N THR A 28 2.25 18.92 0.81
CA THR A 28 3.49 18.40 0.23
C THR A 28 3.51 16.88 0.25
N LEU A 29 3.15 16.25 1.38
CA LEU A 29 3.06 14.79 1.46
C LEU A 29 2.08 14.21 0.44
N PHE A 30 0.89 14.80 0.29
CA PHE A 30 -0.09 14.33 -0.71
C PHE A 30 0.46 14.43 -2.13
N VAL A 31 1.12 15.54 -2.48
CA VAL A 31 1.72 15.73 -3.80
C VAL A 31 2.88 14.76 -4.01
N CYS A 32 3.78 14.61 -3.03
CA CYS A 32 4.93 13.70 -3.12
C CYS A 32 4.49 12.24 -3.25
N PHE A 33 3.54 11.77 -2.43
CA PHE A 33 3.00 10.42 -2.58
C PHE A 33 2.25 10.24 -3.89
N GLY A 34 1.58 11.28 -4.37
CA GLY A 34 0.91 11.26 -5.65
C GLY A 34 1.88 11.12 -6.84
N ILE A 35 2.98 11.85 -6.81
CA ILE A 35 4.09 11.72 -7.78
C ILE A 35 4.72 10.34 -7.68
N LEU A 36 4.98 9.83 -6.47
CA LEU A 36 5.55 8.50 -6.27
C LEU A 36 4.66 7.40 -6.88
N PHE A 37 3.34 7.50 -6.75
CA PHE A 37 2.40 6.55 -7.34
C PHE A 37 2.31 6.65 -8.86
N LEU A 38 2.48 7.86 -9.42
CA LEU A 38 2.58 8.06 -10.87
C LEU A 38 3.88 7.51 -11.42
N PHE A 39 5.00 7.78 -10.73
CA PHE A 39 6.31 7.26 -11.08
C PHE A 39 6.29 5.73 -11.07
N GLY A 40 5.83 5.11 -9.97
CA GLY A 40 5.69 3.66 -9.89
C GLY A 40 4.83 3.07 -11.02
N ALA A 41 3.67 3.69 -11.32
CA ALA A 41 2.83 3.24 -12.43
C ALA A 41 3.45 3.48 -13.82
N GLY A 42 4.31 4.48 -13.96
CA GLY A 42 5.06 4.74 -15.19
C GLY A 42 6.17 3.71 -15.37
N GLU A 43 6.90 3.37 -14.31
CA GLU A 43 7.98 2.38 -14.34
C GLU A 43 7.47 1.02 -14.87
N GLU A 44 6.25 0.61 -14.50
CA GLU A 44 5.56 -0.60 -15.02
C GLU A 44 5.40 -0.63 -16.55
N ILE A 45 5.36 0.54 -17.21
CA ILE A 45 5.20 0.64 -18.66
C ILE A 45 6.46 1.18 -19.36
N SER A 46 7.58 1.31 -18.64
CA SER A 46 8.84 1.86 -19.18
C SER A 46 8.63 3.23 -19.83
N TRP A 47 7.86 4.08 -19.16
CA TRP A 47 7.45 5.40 -19.64
C TRP A 47 8.62 6.25 -20.18
N GLY A 48 9.82 6.16 -19.56
CA GLY A 48 11.00 6.90 -19.99
C GLY A 48 11.40 6.60 -21.44
N GLN A 49 11.45 5.33 -21.83
CA GLN A 49 11.75 4.94 -23.22
C GLN A 49 10.67 5.39 -24.18
N ARG A 50 9.40 5.31 -23.77
CA ARG A 50 8.26 5.72 -24.61
C ARG A 50 8.23 7.22 -24.85
N ILE A 51 8.60 8.02 -23.85
CA ILE A 51 8.62 9.48 -23.96
C ILE A 51 9.87 9.96 -24.72
N PHE A 52 11.04 9.43 -24.39
CA PHE A 52 12.32 9.93 -24.92
C PHE A 52 12.82 9.14 -26.14
N GLY A 53 12.19 8.03 -26.50
CA GLY A 53 12.44 7.29 -27.74
C GLY A 53 13.81 6.60 -27.82
N PHE A 54 14.48 6.36 -26.69
CA PHE A 54 15.78 5.68 -26.68
C PHE A 54 15.63 4.17 -26.54
N GLU A 55 16.51 3.44 -27.22
CA GLU A 55 16.58 1.98 -27.13
C GLU A 55 17.24 1.52 -25.83
N THR A 56 16.93 0.28 -25.41
CA THR A 56 17.58 -0.36 -24.27
C THR A 56 19.07 -0.57 -24.59
N PRO A 57 20.00 -0.02 -23.79
CA PRO A 57 21.42 -0.21 -24.00
C PRO A 57 21.79 -1.70 -23.98
N PRO A 58 22.79 -2.15 -24.76
CA PRO A 58 23.18 -3.57 -24.81
C PRO A 58 23.50 -4.17 -23.44
N ALA A 59 24.19 -3.41 -22.58
CA ALA A 59 24.52 -3.82 -21.21
C ALA A 59 23.27 -4.06 -20.32
N ILE A 60 22.14 -3.41 -20.63
CA ILE A 60 20.88 -3.60 -19.92
C ILE A 60 20.06 -4.73 -20.54
N ARG A 61 20.12 -4.94 -21.87
CA ARG A 61 19.50 -6.09 -22.53
C ARG A 61 20.04 -7.43 -22.02
N GLU A 62 21.33 -7.49 -21.69
CA GLU A 62 21.95 -8.71 -21.14
C GLU A 62 21.42 -9.11 -19.76
N ILE A 63 21.00 -8.14 -18.95
CA ILE A 63 20.45 -8.38 -17.60
C ILE A 63 18.93 -8.35 -17.55
N ASN A 64 18.28 -7.72 -18.54
CA ASN A 64 16.84 -7.58 -18.64
C ASN A 64 16.33 -8.11 -20.00
N GLY A 65 15.81 -9.34 -19.99
CA GLY A 65 15.24 -9.99 -21.17
C GLY A 65 13.90 -9.41 -21.66
N GLN A 66 13.40 -8.32 -21.06
CA GLN A 66 12.19 -7.63 -21.52
C GLN A 66 12.49 -6.44 -22.45
N ASP A 67 13.75 -6.21 -22.81
CA ASP A 67 14.15 -5.07 -23.67
C ASP A 67 13.68 -3.72 -23.12
N GLU A 68 13.59 -3.57 -21.79
CA GLU A 68 13.09 -2.36 -21.13
C GLU A 68 14.18 -1.68 -20.26
N PHE A 69 14.24 -0.35 -20.31
CA PHE A 69 15.07 0.49 -19.47
C PHE A 69 14.18 1.18 -18.43
N ASN A 70 13.83 0.44 -17.39
CA ASN A 70 13.17 0.95 -16.20
C ASN A 70 13.88 0.39 -14.96
N VAL A 71 13.81 1.12 -13.85
CA VAL A 71 14.40 0.69 -12.57
C VAL A 71 13.70 -0.58 -12.08
N HIS A 72 12.42 -0.73 -12.41
CA HIS A 72 11.59 -1.86 -12.02
C HIS A 72 12.05 -3.20 -12.60
N ASN A 73 12.60 -3.26 -13.83
CA ASN A 73 13.03 -4.53 -14.45
C ASN A 73 14.52 -4.80 -14.35
N ILE A 74 15.35 -3.78 -14.09
CA ILE A 74 16.80 -4.01 -13.83
C ILE A 74 17.00 -4.90 -12.61
N ASP A 75 16.18 -4.74 -11.56
CA ASP A 75 16.13 -5.65 -10.41
C ASP A 75 14.69 -5.83 -9.91
N LYS A 76 13.90 -6.56 -10.71
CA LYS A 76 12.50 -6.89 -10.40
C LYS A 76 12.37 -7.58 -9.05
N GLY A 77 13.35 -8.41 -8.67
CA GLY A 77 13.39 -9.09 -7.38
C GLY A 77 13.53 -8.13 -6.19
N LEU A 78 14.38 -7.12 -6.29
CA LEU A 78 14.55 -6.10 -5.24
C LEU A 78 13.32 -5.22 -5.08
N PHE A 79 12.70 -4.79 -6.19
CA PHE A 79 11.48 -3.97 -6.13
C PHE A 79 10.33 -4.74 -5.47
N ASP A 80 10.07 -5.95 -5.94
CA ASP A 80 9.06 -6.87 -5.44
C ASP A 80 9.24 -7.16 -3.93
N ARG A 81 10.48 -7.39 -3.47
CA ARG A 81 10.78 -7.52 -2.03
C ARG A 81 10.53 -6.23 -1.27
N SER A 82 11.02 -5.10 -1.78
CA SER A 82 10.91 -3.80 -1.09
C SER A 82 9.45 -3.37 -0.93
N LEU A 83 8.63 -3.54 -1.96
CA LEU A 83 7.20 -3.28 -1.91
C LEU A 83 6.52 -4.17 -0.86
N ARG A 84 6.85 -5.47 -0.81
CA ARG A 84 6.29 -6.39 0.20
C ARG A 84 6.62 -5.97 1.62
N TYR A 85 7.90 -5.76 1.93
CA TYR A 85 8.31 -5.35 3.27
C TYR A 85 7.71 -4.00 3.65
N GLY A 86 7.64 -3.06 2.70
CA GLY A 86 6.98 -1.78 2.87
C GLY A 86 5.50 -1.92 3.24
N ILE A 87 4.74 -2.76 2.52
CA ILE A 87 3.32 -3.02 2.82
C ILE A 87 3.16 -3.70 4.18
N ALA A 88 3.98 -4.70 4.49
CA ALA A 88 3.91 -5.42 5.75
C ALA A 88 4.20 -4.50 6.94
N LEU A 89 5.25 -3.68 6.84
CA LEU A 89 5.60 -2.69 7.86
C LEU A 89 4.51 -1.62 8.00
N ALA A 90 4.00 -1.09 6.90
CA ALA A 90 2.91 -0.11 6.92
C ALA A 90 1.64 -0.69 7.57
N SER A 91 1.34 -1.96 7.32
CA SER A 91 0.21 -2.66 7.93
C SER A 91 0.39 -2.84 9.44
N LEU A 92 1.60 -3.18 9.88
CA LEU A 92 1.94 -3.29 11.31
C LEU A 92 1.81 -1.91 12.00
N VAL A 93 2.39 -0.86 11.42
CA VAL A 93 2.30 0.50 11.96
C VAL A 93 0.84 0.96 12.00
N ALA A 94 0.09 0.76 10.93
CA ALA A 94 -1.34 1.09 10.88
C ALA A 94 -2.14 0.31 11.94
N PHE A 95 -1.82 -0.96 12.16
CA PHE A 95 -2.44 -1.76 13.22
C PHE A 95 -2.11 -1.26 14.62
N ILE A 96 -0.85 -0.91 14.90
CA ILE A 96 -0.44 -0.33 16.18
C ILE A 96 -1.22 0.95 16.45
N LEU A 97 -1.20 1.89 15.51
CA LEU A 97 -1.98 3.15 15.60
C LEU A 97 -3.48 2.88 15.76
N PHE A 98 -4.00 1.89 15.05
CA PHE A 98 -5.41 1.50 15.17
C PHE A 98 -5.72 0.95 16.57
N SER A 99 -4.84 0.11 17.12
CA SER A 99 -5.03 -0.52 18.42
C SER A 99 -4.93 0.46 19.59
N THR A 100 -4.11 1.51 19.48
CA THR A 100 -3.99 2.60 20.47
C THR A 100 -5.15 3.60 20.43
N GLY A 101 -6.06 3.46 19.45
CA GLY A 101 -7.22 4.34 19.30
C GLY A 101 -6.95 5.59 18.46
N ILE A 102 -5.76 5.73 17.89
CA ILE A 102 -5.45 6.81 16.95
C ILE A 102 -6.20 6.53 15.65
N ARG A 103 -7.11 7.45 15.29
CA ARG A 103 -7.95 7.34 14.07
C ARG A 103 -7.62 8.39 13.02
N LYS A 104 -7.04 9.51 13.42
CA LYS A 104 -6.61 10.60 12.53
C LYS A 104 -5.24 11.11 12.95
N ILE A 105 -4.40 11.45 11.98
CA ILE A 105 -3.13 12.16 12.18
C ILE A 105 -3.16 13.39 11.27
N TRP A 106 -3.01 14.59 11.82
CA TRP A 106 -3.10 15.85 11.07
C TRP A 106 -4.35 15.96 10.18
N GLY A 107 -5.49 15.50 10.71
CA GLY A 107 -6.78 15.47 10.00
C GLY A 107 -6.84 14.45 8.84
N VAL A 108 -5.89 13.53 8.71
CA VAL A 108 -5.91 12.42 7.74
C VAL A 108 -6.36 11.15 8.45
N SER A 109 -7.39 10.50 7.95
CA SER A 109 -7.91 9.25 8.50
C SER A 109 -6.94 8.08 8.32
N MET A 110 -6.64 7.39 9.41
CA MET A 110 -5.82 6.18 9.41
C MET A 110 -6.56 5.00 8.75
N PRO A 111 -5.83 3.98 8.24
CA PRO A 111 -6.44 2.78 7.70
C PRO A 111 -7.35 2.10 8.74
N GLY A 112 -8.53 1.67 8.29
CA GLY A 112 -9.44 0.91 9.15
C GLY A 112 -8.99 -0.54 9.30
N PHE A 113 -9.58 -1.26 10.25
CA PHE A 113 -9.28 -2.67 10.51
C PHE A 113 -9.36 -3.54 9.24
N LEU A 114 -10.39 -3.35 8.41
CA LEU A 114 -10.53 -4.10 7.16
C LEU A 114 -9.42 -3.77 6.16
N THR A 115 -9.07 -2.49 5.99
CA THR A 115 -7.98 -2.06 5.11
C THR A 115 -6.65 -2.68 5.54
N ILE A 116 -6.39 -2.73 6.85
CA ILE A 116 -5.21 -3.38 7.42
C ILE A 116 -5.18 -4.87 7.05
N LEU A 117 -6.30 -5.59 7.24
CA LEU A 117 -6.39 -7.01 6.85
C LEU A 117 -6.20 -7.21 5.34
N SER A 118 -6.75 -6.34 4.50
CA SER A 118 -6.55 -6.40 3.04
C SER A 118 -5.09 -6.19 2.65
N LEU A 119 -4.37 -5.26 3.29
CA LEU A 119 -2.94 -5.04 3.04
C LEU A 119 -2.11 -6.25 3.49
N ILE A 120 -2.46 -6.88 4.61
CA ILE A 120 -1.82 -8.13 5.07
C ILE A 120 -2.00 -9.23 4.02
N LEU A 121 -3.22 -9.46 3.52
CA LEU A 121 -3.49 -10.45 2.48
C LEU A 121 -2.69 -10.20 1.21
N CYS A 122 -2.53 -8.93 0.83
CA CYS A 122 -1.71 -8.53 -0.31
C CYS A 122 -0.25 -9.02 -0.20
N THR A 123 0.30 -9.14 1.01
CA THR A 123 1.69 -9.61 1.20
C THR A 123 1.85 -11.13 1.11
N VAL A 124 0.75 -11.90 1.16
CA VAL A 124 0.77 -13.38 1.19
C VAL A 124 0.74 -13.99 -0.21
N TYR A 125 0.23 -13.27 -1.20
CA TYR A 125 0.14 -13.75 -2.57
C TYR A 125 1.52 -13.67 -3.26
N GLN A 126 2.21 -14.81 -3.39
CA GLN A 126 3.58 -14.91 -3.92
C GLN A 126 3.90 -16.27 -4.54
N ASP A 127 4.96 -16.32 -5.36
CA ASP A 127 5.46 -17.56 -5.96
C ASP A 127 5.99 -18.51 -4.88
N ALA A 128 5.62 -19.79 -5.00
CA ALA A 128 5.95 -20.85 -4.06
C ALA A 128 7.44 -21.20 -4.03
N HIS A 129 8.22 -20.85 -5.05
CA HIS A 129 9.65 -21.15 -5.12
C HIS A 129 10.55 -20.09 -4.44
N LEU A 130 9.99 -18.93 -4.13
CA LEU A 130 10.67 -17.82 -3.43
C LEU A 130 10.33 -17.81 -1.93
N VAL A 131 10.32 -18.98 -1.28
CA VAL A 131 9.90 -19.23 0.12
C VAL A 131 10.62 -18.37 1.18
N ASP A 132 11.58 -17.55 0.80
CA ASP A 132 12.24 -16.64 1.71
C ASP A 132 11.46 -15.31 1.89
N LYS A 133 10.74 -15.22 3.03
CA LYS A 133 10.96 -14.19 4.08
C LYS A 133 9.94 -13.06 4.41
N PRO A 134 8.66 -12.98 3.95
CA PRO A 134 7.72 -12.07 4.66
C PRO A 134 6.33 -12.60 5.07
N TYR A 135 5.90 -13.82 4.69
CA TYR A 135 4.56 -14.33 5.08
C TYR A 135 4.40 -14.47 6.61
N TRP A 136 5.50 -14.73 7.32
CA TRP A 136 5.52 -14.79 8.78
C TRP A 136 5.19 -13.43 9.40
N LEU A 137 5.63 -12.32 8.80
CA LEU A 137 5.32 -10.97 9.29
C LEU A 137 3.81 -10.69 9.13
N ALA A 138 3.24 -11.06 7.98
CA ALA A 138 1.81 -11.00 7.73
C ALA A 138 1.01 -11.84 8.75
N ALA A 139 1.47 -13.07 9.02
CA ALA A 139 0.88 -13.95 10.02
C ALA A 139 0.96 -13.36 11.43
N VAL A 140 2.09 -12.76 11.80
CA VAL A 140 2.29 -12.08 13.08
C VAL A 140 1.28 -10.94 13.24
N VAL A 141 1.13 -10.06 12.24
CA VAL A 141 0.14 -8.97 12.32
C VAL A 141 -1.29 -9.53 12.40
N CYS A 142 -1.61 -10.60 11.66
CA CYS A 142 -2.92 -11.26 11.72
C CYS A 142 -3.21 -11.85 13.11
N VAL A 143 -2.23 -12.49 13.74
CA VAL A 143 -2.35 -13.00 15.13
C VAL A 143 -2.59 -11.85 16.10
N PHE A 144 -1.83 -10.75 15.99
CA PHE A 144 -2.06 -9.57 16.81
C PHE A 144 -3.47 -8.98 16.61
N CYS A 145 -3.99 -8.98 15.38
CA CYS A 145 -5.37 -8.56 15.09
C CYS A 145 -6.40 -9.44 15.81
N ILE A 146 -6.21 -10.76 15.81
CA ILE A 146 -7.07 -11.72 16.49
C ILE A 146 -7.01 -11.53 18.02
N VAL A 147 -5.80 -11.42 18.58
CA VAL A 147 -5.59 -11.18 20.02
C VAL A 147 -6.24 -9.86 20.45
N TYR A 148 -6.07 -8.79 19.67
CA TYR A 148 -6.73 -7.51 19.92
C TYR A 148 -8.25 -7.62 19.90
N ALA A 149 -8.82 -8.35 18.94
CA ALA A 149 -10.26 -8.55 18.85
C ALA A 149 -10.82 -9.34 20.03
N LEU A 150 -10.09 -10.38 20.48
CA LEU A 150 -10.42 -11.14 21.69
C LEU A 150 -10.38 -10.25 22.94
N TRP A 151 -9.31 -9.45 23.09
CA TRP A 151 -9.16 -8.53 24.22
C TRP A 151 -10.28 -7.49 24.29
N LYS A 152 -10.69 -6.94 23.13
CA LYS A 152 -11.81 -6.00 23.02
C LYS A 152 -13.19 -6.67 23.01
N LYS A 153 -13.26 -8.00 23.06
CA LYS A 153 -14.50 -8.78 22.97
C LYS A 153 -15.34 -8.44 21.73
N ASP A 154 -14.69 -8.06 20.63
CA ASP A 154 -15.35 -7.67 19.38
C ASP A 154 -15.44 -8.87 18.44
N ARG A 155 -16.61 -9.51 18.42
CA ARG A 155 -16.86 -10.72 17.63
C ARG A 155 -16.76 -10.49 16.11
N ALA A 156 -17.08 -9.29 15.63
CA ALA A 156 -17.00 -8.98 14.21
C ALA A 156 -15.54 -8.88 13.76
N LYS A 157 -14.71 -8.16 14.51
CA LYS A 157 -13.26 -8.09 14.23
C LYS A 157 -12.57 -9.45 14.39
N LEU A 158 -13.02 -10.25 15.36
CA LEU A 158 -12.52 -11.61 15.54
C LEU A 158 -12.82 -12.48 14.32
N GLY A 159 -14.07 -12.46 13.85
CA GLY A 159 -14.47 -13.17 12.63
C GLY A 159 -13.63 -12.76 11.42
N LEU A 160 -13.45 -11.45 11.20
CA LEU A 160 -12.61 -10.93 10.12
C LEU A 160 -11.15 -11.38 10.23
N GLY A 161 -10.57 -11.38 11.43
CA GLY A 161 -9.21 -11.86 11.66
C GLY A 161 -9.05 -13.35 11.37
N LEU A 162 -9.99 -14.18 11.84
CA LEU A 162 -9.99 -15.63 11.60
C LEU A 162 -10.21 -15.96 10.11
N THR A 163 -11.13 -15.27 9.43
CA THR A 163 -11.34 -15.43 7.99
C THR A 163 -10.08 -15.03 7.21
N THR A 164 -9.42 -13.95 7.61
CA THR A 164 -8.16 -13.53 7.00
C THR A 164 -7.10 -14.61 7.14
N LEU A 165 -6.92 -15.16 8.35
CA LEU A 165 -5.99 -16.26 8.61
C LEU A 165 -6.30 -17.50 7.75
N ALA A 166 -7.58 -17.85 7.62
CA ALA A 166 -8.02 -18.97 6.79
C ALA A 166 -7.72 -18.76 5.30
N ILE A 167 -7.97 -17.56 4.77
CA ILE A 167 -7.64 -17.21 3.38
C ILE A 167 -6.12 -17.27 3.17
N MET A 168 -5.33 -16.74 4.11
CA MET A 168 -3.86 -16.83 4.03
C MET A 168 -3.40 -18.29 3.95
N GLY A 169 -3.92 -19.16 4.81
CA GLY A 169 -3.62 -20.60 4.79
C GLY A 169 -4.01 -21.25 3.47
N LEU A 170 -5.19 -20.92 2.93
CA LEU A 170 -5.67 -21.43 1.65
C LEU A 170 -4.77 -20.99 0.49
N VAL A 171 -4.39 -19.71 0.43
CA VAL A 171 -3.50 -19.17 -0.62
C VAL A 171 -2.15 -19.89 -0.57
N LEU A 172 -1.56 -20.06 0.62
CA LEU A 172 -0.30 -20.78 0.79
C LEU A 172 -0.42 -22.26 0.37
N MET A 173 -1.51 -22.93 0.73
CA MET A 173 -1.77 -24.32 0.35
C MET A 173 -1.91 -24.47 -1.17
N LEU A 174 -2.70 -23.60 -1.81
CA LEU A 174 -2.91 -23.61 -3.26
C LEU A 174 -1.61 -23.35 -4.00
N HIS A 175 -0.80 -22.40 -3.55
CA HIS A 175 0.52 -22.14 -4.13
C HIS A 175 1.47 -23.33 -3.96
N ARG A 176 1.49 -23.98 -2.78
CA ARG A 176 2.29 -25.19 -2.54
C ARG A 176 1.90 -26.32 -3.50
N TYR A 177 0.61 -26.47 -3.79
CA TYR A 177 0.08 -27.54 -4.65
C TYR A 177 0.21 -27.23 -6.15
N ARG A 178 -0.02 -25.97 -6.56
CA ARG A 178 0.06 -25.51 -7.96
C ARG A 178 1.42 -24.93 -8.37
N ALA A 179 2.46 -25.10 -7.55
CA ALA A 179 3.82 -24.64 -7.83
C ALA A 179 4.41 -25.17 -9.16
N ALA A 180 3.74 -26.13 -9.81
CA ALA A 180 4.12 -26.72 -11.08
C ALA A 180 3.45 -26.07 -12.33
N GLU A 181 2.41 -25.25 -12.18
CA GLU A 181 1.56 -24.81 -13.33
C GLU A 181 1.41 -23.29 -13.50
N LEU A 182 1.75 -22.48 -12.49
CA LEU A 182 1.68 -21.02 -12.60
C LEU A 182 3.01 -20.46 -13.13
N THR A 183 3.00 -20.01 -14.39
CA THR A 183 4.13 -19.34 -15.04
C THR A 183 4.56 -18.07 -14.27
N SER A 184 5.87 -17.89 -14.12
CA SER A 184 6.57 -17.06 -13.13
C SER A 184 6.32 -15.55 -13.10
N ASN A 185 5.59 -14.96 -14.07
CA ASN A 185 5.40 -13.49 -14.13
C ASN A 185 4.06 -12.99 -13.57
N SER A 186 3.02 -13.83 -13.44
CA SER A 186 1.68 -13.33 -13.09
C SER A 186 1.50 -12.96 -11.61
N THR A 187 2.32 -13.52 -10.71
CA THR A 187 2.08 -13.38 -9.27
C THR A 187 2.38 -11.97 -8.73
N PRO A 188 3.53 -11.35 -9.06
CA PRO A 188 3.79 -9.95 -8.71
C PRO A 188 2.76 -8.98 -9.29
N GLU A 189 2.38 -9.18 -10.56
CA GLU A 189 1.44 -8.34 -11.30
C GLU A 189 0.04 -8.32 -10.64
N VAL A 190 -0.49 -9.50 -10.28
CA VAL A 190 -1.78 -9.60 -9.58
C VAL A 190 -1.72 -8.90 -8.22
N ARG A 191 -0.60 -9.01 -7.50
CA ARG A 191 -0.42 -8.34 -6.21
C ARG A 191 -0.39 -6.82 -6.36
N GLU A 192 0.34 -6.29 -7.34
CA GLU A 192 0.39 -4.85 -7.64
C GLU A 192 -0.97 -4.31 -8.06
N TRP A 193 -1.76 -5.12 -8.77
CA TRP A 193 -3.14 -4.80 -9.10
C TRP A 193 -4.04 -4.74 -7.85
N ILE A 194 -3.97 -5.74 -6.96
CA ILE A 194 -4.69 -5.74 -5.67
C ILE A 194 -4.28 -4.54 -4.81
N PHE A 195 -2.97 -4.28 -4.69
CA PHE A 195 -2.44 -3.13 -3.96
C PHE A 195 -2.95 -1.81 -4.55
N SER A 196 -3.01 -1.70 -5.88
CA SER A 196 -3.58 -0.55 -6.58
C SER A 196 -5.04 -0.31 -6.23
N LEU A 197 -5.85 -1.36 -6.12
CA LEU A 197 -7.25 -1.25 -5.73
C LEU A 197 -7.40 -0.82 -4.27
N ILE A 198 -6.67 -1.45 -3.34
CA ILE A 198 -6.72 -1.11 -1.92
C ILE A 198 -6.35 0.36 -1.70
N THR A 199 -5.24 0.80 -2.32
CA THR A 199 -4.78 2.19 -2.21
C THR A 199 -5.76 3.16 -2.85
N PHE A 200 -6.39 2.82 -3.97
CA PHE A 200 -7.40 3.68 -4.61
C PHE A 200 -8.58 3.97 -3.68
N PHE A 201 -9.19 2.92 -3.11
CA PHE A 201 -10.32 3.09 -2.19
C PHE A 201 -9.91 3.80 -0.90
N TYR A 202 -8.69 3.52 -0.40
CA TYR A 202 -8.19 4.20 0.79
C TYR A 202 -7.92 5.69 0.55
N VAL A 203 -7.30 6.05 -0.59
CA VAL A 203 -7.10 7.45 -0.99
C VAL A 203 -8.45 8.16 -1.13
N ARG A 204 -9.44 7.53 -1.77
CA ARG A 204 -10.77 8.10 -1.90
C ARG A 204 -11.39 8.39 -0.53
N LYS A 205 -11.34 7.42 0.40
CA LYS A 205 -11.79 7.61 1.78
C LYS A 205 -11.09 8.78 2.46
N ILE A 206 -9.76 8.88 2.34
CA ILE A 206 -9.00 10.00 2.92
C ILE A 206 -9.53 11.34 2.37
N LEU A 207 -9.75 11.43 1.05
CA LEU A 207 -10.22 12.65 0.42
C LEU A 207 -11.67 13.00 0.79
N ASP A 208 -12.52 12.01 0.99
CA ASP A 208 -13.90 12.19 1.43
C ASP A 208 -13.96 12.66 2.90
N ASP A 209 -13.01 12.21 3.73
CA ASP A 209 -12.88 12.60 5.15
C ASP A 209 -12.24 13.99 5.35
N LEU A 210 -11.67 14.60 4.31
CA LEU A 210 -11.10 15.95 4.41
C LEU A 210 -12.21 17.01 4.46
N PRO A 211 -12.18 17.94 5.43
CA PRO A 211 -13.20 18.98 5.55
C PRO A 211 -13.22 19.88 4.31
N GLU A 212 -14.41 20.18 3.79
CA GLU A 212 -14.58 21.06 2.63
C GLU A 212 -14.22 22.53 2.95
N ASN A 213 -14.28 22.94 4.23
CA ASN A 213 -13.99 24.30 4.69
C ASN A 213 -13.06 24.30 5.93
N GLN A 214 -11.96 25.04 5.82
CA GLN A 214 -10.85 25.11 6.80
C GLN A 214 -11.13 25.91 8.08
N LEU A 215 -12.31 26.53 8.23
CA LEU A 215 -12.68 27.22 9.48
C LEU A 215 -12.76 26.26 10.68
N GLN A 216 -12.95 24.96 10.42
CA GLN A 216 -13.04 23.92 11.43
C GLN A 216 -11.65 23.42 11.91
N ASP A 217 -10.64 23.41 11.03
CA ASP A 217 -9.26 23.05 11.39
C ASP A 217 -8.61 24.11 12.33
N LEU A 218 -9.02 25.37 12.26
CA LEU A 218 -8.58 26.41 13.21
C LEU A 218 -9.21 26.23 14.59
N GLN A 219 -10.43 25.71 14.67
CA GLN A 219 -11.08 25.38 15.93
C GLN A 219 -10.50 24.09 16.53
N ASP A 220 -10.23 23.07 15.72
CA ASP A 220 -9.61 21.82 16.19
C ASP A 220 -8.13 22.00 16.59
N ASN A 221 -7.41 22.98 16.03
CA ASN A 221 -6.05 23.31 16.47
C ASN A 221 -6.01 24.01 17.85
N SER A 222 -7.14 24.48 18.38
CA SER A 222 -7.21 24.90 19.79
C SER A 222 -7.16 23.72 20.76
N CYS A 223 -7.37 22.48 20.27
CA CYS A 223 -7.22 21.25 21.05
C CYS A 223 -5.78 20.71 21.11
N PHE A 224 -4.79 21.37 20.48
CA PHE A 224 -3.36 21.10 20.78
C PHE A 224 -2.89 21.74 22.10
N GLY A 225 -3.81 22.29 22.89
CA GLY A 225 -3.59 22.69 24.28
C GLY A 225 -4.50 21.92 25.24
N LYS A 226 -4.15 20.66 25.53
CA LYS A 226 -4.24 20.00 26.86
C LYS A 226 -3.83 18.54 26.76
#